data_AF-A0A7V5GXR6-F1
#
_entry.id   AF-A0A7V5GXR6-F1
#
_cell.length_a   1.000
_cell.length_b   1.000
_cell.length_c   1.000
_cell.angle_alpha   90.00
_cell.angle_beta   90.00
_cell.angle_gamma   90.00
#
_symmetry.space_group_name_H-M   'P 1'
#
loop_
_entity.id
_entity.type
_entity.pdbx_description
1 polymer ?
#
loop_
_entity_poly.entity_id
_entity_poly.type
_entity_poly.pdbx_seq_one_letter_code
_entity_poly.pdbx_strand_id
1 'polypeptide(L)'
;CDLGMQNVEVPYAYPRLSLDASHPKFIIDQNRCILCGRCVRVCAEVEGAHVWGIAGRGSEARVITELGIDWGDAQMCTDCGKCVQVCPTGAIVEKGKATAEMEKHPELVTTLKERREND
;
A
#
# COMPACT_ATOMS: atom_id res chain seq x y z
N CYS A 1 -24.25 14.63 3.58
CA CYS A 1 -23.60 13.33 3.84
C CYS A 1 -24.39 12.33 3.02
N ASP A 2 -24.02 12.20 1.75
CA ASP A 2 -24.96 11.76 0.72
C ASP A 2 -25.18 10.24 0.73
N LEU A 3 -24.35 9.54 1.50
CA LEU A 3 -24.38 8.10 1.71
C LEU A 3 -25.11 7.70 3.01
N GLY A 4 -25.66 8.65 3.79
CA GLY A 4 -26.46 8.35 4.98
C GLY A 4 -25.72 7.76 6.18
N MET A 5 -24.39 7.61 6.12
CA MET A 5 -23.57 7.07 7.22
C MET A 5 -23.18 8.20 8.21
N GLN A 6 -23.95 8.34 9.29
CA GLN A 6 -23.72 9.38 10.32
C GLN A 6 -23.26 8.82 11.67
N ASN A 7 -23.42 7.52 11.89
CA ASN A 7 -23.08 6.82 13.14
C ASN A 7 -22.47 5.45 12.85
N VAL A 8 -21.59 4.99 13.74
CA VAL A 8 -21.01 3.64 13.70
C VAL A 8 -21.80 2.77 14.66
N GLU A 9 -22.45 1.72 14.15
CA GLU A 9 -23.27 0.80 14.97
C GLU A 9 -22.53 -0.47 15.37
N VAL A 10 -21.44 -0.78 14.67
CA VAL A 10 -20.63 -1.97 14.92
C VAL A 10 -19.54 -1.68 15.95
N PRO A 11 -19.22 -2.64 16.85
CA PRO A 11 -18.06 -2.53 17.71
C PRO A 11 -16.78 -2.37 16.89
N TYR A 12 -15.91 -1.45 17.32
CA TYR A 12 -14.58 -1.33 16.73
C TYR A 12 -13.72 -2.53 17.09
N ALA A 13 -13.03 -3.10 16.09
CA ALA A 13 -12.18 -4.27 16.30
C ALA A 13 -10.83 -3.94 16.98
N TYR A 14 -10.32 -2.72 16.83
CA TYR A 14 -9.01 -2.26 17.33
C TYR A 14 -7.88 -3.30 17.20
N PRO A 15 -7.64 -3.87 16.01
CA PRO A 15 -6.57 -4.85 15.85
C PRO A 15 -5.22 -4.20 16.12
N ARG A 16 -4.29 -4.95 16.72
CA ARG A 16 -2.89 -4.54 16.90
C ARG A 16 -2.04 -5.28 15.89
N LEU A 17 -1.93 -4.71 14.70
CA LEU A 17 -1.17 -5.28 13.60
C LEU A 17 0.25 -4.72 13.57
N SER A 18 1.14 -5.44 12.88
CA SER A 18 2.53 -5.05 12.73
C SER A 18 2.68 -3.77 11.91
N LEU A 19 3.72 -3.02 12.25
CA LEU A 19 4.26 -1.95 11.45
C LEU A 19 5.65 -2.39 11.01
N ASP A 20 5.87 -2.44 9.71
CA ASP A 20 7.17 -2.75 9.13
C ASP A 20 7.83 -1.46 8.64
N ALA A 21 8.95 -1.13 9.29
CA ALA A 21 9.81 0.01 8.98
C ALA A 21 11.24 -0.45 8.62
N SER A 22 11.42 -1.69 8.19
CA SER A 22 12.73 -2.23 7.76
C SER A 22 13.27 -1.53 6.50
N HIS A 23 12.39 -1.20 5.54
CA HIS A 23 12.78 -0.57 4.28
C HIS A 23 13.42 0.81 4.47
N PRO A 24 14.55 1.15 3.80
CA PRO A 24 15.29 2.39 4.08
C PRO A 24 14.49 3.68 3.84
N LYS A 25 13.54 3.67 2.91
CA LYS A 25 12.76 4.86 2.50
C LYS A 25 11.29 4.83 2.88
N PHE A 26 10.72 3.66 3.17
CA PHE A 26 9.27 3.49 3.24
C PHE A 26 8.87 2.71 4.50
N ILE A 27 7.61 2.84 4.89
CA ILE A 27 6.99 2.13 6.02
C ILE A 27 5.66 1.57 5.55
N ILE A 28 5.30 0.38 6.02
CA ILE A 28 3.94 -0.16 5.91
C ILE A 28 3.33 -0.37 7.31
N ASP A 29 2.21 0.30 7.57
CA ASP A 29 1.38 0.16 8.77
C ASP A 29 0.12 -0.64 8.44
N GLN A 30 0.08 -1.90 8.87
CA GLN A 30 -1.04 -2.80 8.59
C GLN A 30 -2.33 -2.34 9.28
N ASN A 31 -2.26 -1.54 10.36
CA ASN A 31 -3.44 -1.04 11.06
C ASN A 31 -4.26 -0.07 10.20
N ARG A 32 -3.64 0.54 9.19
CA ARG A 32 -4.30 1.46 8.25
C ARG A 32 -4.69 0.79 6.94
N CYS A 33 -4.26 -0.45 6.72
CA CYS A 33 -4.50 -1.14 5.46
C CYS A 33 -5.93 -1.65 5.39
N ILE A 34 -6.66 -1.25 4.34
CA ILE A 34 -8.03 -1.72 4.07
C ILE A 34 -8.08 -2.86 3.04
N LEU A 35 -6.94 -3.49 2.75
CA LEU A 35 -6.81 -4.60 1.79
C LEU A 35 -7.36 -4.30 0.38
N CYS A 36 -7.27 -3.05 -0.07
CA CYS A 36 -7.77 -2.65 -1.39
C CYS A 36 -7.01 -3.23 -2.60
N GLY A 37 -5.84 -3.85 -2.37
CA GLY A 37 -5.03 -4.50 -3.42
C GLY A 37 -4.34 -3.55 -4.42
N ARG A 38 -4.43 -2.23 -4.27
CA ARG A 38 -3.81 -1.27 -5.20
C ARG A 38 -2.28 -1.37 -5.25
N CYS A 39 -1.63 -1.56 -4.10
CA CYS A 39 -0.18 -1.75 -4.01
C CYS A 39 0.29 -3.02 -4.74
N VAL A 40 -0.46 -4.12 -4.59
CA VAL A 40 -0.23 -5.39 -5.28
C VAL A 40 -0.31 -5.20 -6.79
N ARG A 41 -1.40 -4.61 -7.26
CA ARG A 41 -1.64 -4.40 -8.70
C ARG A 41 -0.62 -3.45 -9.33
N VAL A 42 -0.30 -2.31 -8.71
CA VAL A 42 0.66 -1.37 -9.30
C VAL A 42 2.06 -1.98 -9.38
N CYS A 43 2.48 -2.75 -8.37
CA CYS A 43 3.79 -3.39 -8.35
C CYS A 43 3.90 -4.52 -9.38
N ALA A 44 2.81 -5.24 -9.63
CA ALA A 44 2.76 -6.28 -10.66
C ALA A 44 2.59 -5.70 -12.09
N GLU A 45 1.57 -4.87 -12.31
CA GLU A 45 1.16 -4.43 -13.64
C GLU A 45 1.98 -3.25 -14.19
N VAL A 46 2.45 -2.35 -13.32
CA VAL A 46 3.13 -1.10 -13.73
C VAL A 46 4.64 -1.23 -13.58
N GLU A 47 5.10 -1.72 -12.42
CA GLU A 47 6.53 -1.94 -12.18
C GLU A 47 7.02 -3.28 -12.74
N GLY A 48 6.23 -4.35 -12.61
CA GLY A 48 6.67 -5.71 -12.95
C GLY A 48 7.57 -6.37 -11.90
N ALA A 49 7.65 -5.80 -10.70
CA ALA A 49 8.52 -6.27 -9.63
C ALA A 49 7.87 -7.37 -8.75
N HIS A 50 6.53 -7.43 -8.69
CA HIS A 50 5.80 -8.46 -7.94
C HIS A 50 6.18 -8.62 -6.46
N VAL A 51 6.63 -7.53 -5.82
CA VAL A 51 7.04 -7.52 -4.40
C VAL A 51 5.87 -7.79 -3.47
N TRP A 52 4.67 -7.29 -3.79
CA TRP A 52 3.52 -7.36 -2.88
C TRP A 52 2.64 -8.57 -3.18
N GLY A 53 2.18 -9.22 -2.11
CA GLY A 53 1.17 -10.27 -2.12
C GLY A 53 0.12 -10.06 -1.03
N ILE A 54 -0.92 -10.90 -1.04
CA ILE A 54 -1.88 -11.02 0.08
C ILE A 54 -1.81 -12.44 0.60
N ALA A 55 -1.53 -12.58 1.89
CA ALA A 55 -1.54 -13.86 2.60
C ALA A 55 -2.63 -13.87 3.68
N GLY A 56 -3.03 -15.07 4.10
CA GLY A 56 -4.11 -15.26 5.06
C GLY A 56 -5.51 -15.18 4.44
N ARG A 57 -6.54 -15.22 5.29
CA ARG A 57 -7.96 -15.18 4.90
C ARG A 57 -8.79 -14.45 5.96
N GLY A 58 -9.92 -13.89 5.53
CA GLY A 58 -10.85 -13.20 6.44
C GLY A 58 -10.17 -12.06 7.20
N SER A 59 -10.40 -12.00 8.52
CA SER A 59 -9.78 -11.01 9.40
C SER A 59 -8.26 -11.10 9.47
N GLU A 60 -7.67 -12.24 9.09
CA GLU A 60 -6.22 -12.49 9.13
C GLU A 60 -5.53 -12.20 7.79
N ALA A 61 -6.26 -11.72 6.78
CA ALA A 61 -5.66 -11.35 5.51
C ALA A 61 -4.75 -10.13 5.67
N ARG A 62 -3.49 -10.22 5.21
CA ARG A 62 -2.50 -9.13 5.28
C ARG A 62 -1.81 -8.96 3.94
N VAL A 63 -1.44 -7.72 3.64
CA VAL A 63 -0.49 -7.46 2.57
C VAL A 63 0.88 -7.89 3.06
N ILE A 64 1.56 -8.74 2.31
CA ILE A 64 2.91 -9.22 2.64
C ILE A 64 3.88 -8.87 1.52
N THR A 65 5.15 -8.81 1.85
CA THR A 65 6.27 -8.68 0.92
C THR A 65 6.84 -10.05 0.58
N GLU A 66 6.96 -10.34 -0.72
CA GLU A 66 7.40 -11.61 -1.30
C GLU A 66 6.74 -12.82 -0.61
N LEU A 67 7.50 -13.57 0.20
CA LEU A 67 7.04 -14.73 0.96
C LEU A 67 6.92 -14.46 2.47
N GLY A 68 6.57 -13.22 2.84
CA GLY A 68 6.41 -12.80 4.24
C GLY A 68 7.71 -12.38 4.90
N ILE A 69 8.74 -12.04 4.12
CA ILE A 69 9.97 -11.42 4.61
C ILE A 69 9.73 -9.94 4.90
N ASP A 70 10.59 -9.31 5.71
CA ASP A 70 10.52 -7.86 5.94
C ASP A 70 10.78 -7.10 4.63
N TRP A 71 10.13 -5.95 4.46
CA TRP A 71 10.22 -5.19 3.20
C TRP A 71 11.65 -4.71 2.90
N GLY A 72 12.46 -4.44 3.92
CA GLY A 72 13.87 -4.08 3.77
C GLY A 72 14.74 -5.18 3.18
N ASP A 73 14.32 -6.45 3.30
CA ASP A 73 15.05 -7.60 2.77
C ASP A 73 14.56 -8.03 1.37
N ALA A 74 13.45 -7.45 0.89
CA ALA A 74 12.84 -7.77 -0.39
C ALA A 74 13.73 -7.38 -1.58
N GLN A 75 14.27 -8.38 -2.26
CA GLN A 75 15.23 -8.21 -3.35
C GLN A 75 14.57 -7.70 -4.63
N MET A 76 13.27 -7.97 -4.81
CA MET A 76 12.55 -7.51 -6.00
C MET A 76 12.12 -6.04 -5.90
N CYS A 77 12.27 -5.40 -4.73
CA CYS A 77 11.88 -4.00 -4.56
C CYS A 77 12.83 -3.06 -5.32
N THR A 78 12.25 -2.22 -6.19
CA THR A 78 13.00 -1.26 -7.00
C THR A 78 13.04 0.15 -6.41
N ASP A 79 12.60 0.33 -5.17
CA ASP A 79 12.45 1.64 -4.51
C ASP A 79 11.57 2.66 -5.27
N CYS A 80 10.76 2.23 -6.24
CA CYS A 80 10.06 3.12 -7.16
C CYS A 80 8.97 4.00 -6.53
N GLY A 81 8.51 3.70 -5.31
CA GLY A 81 7.51 4.50 -4.58
C GLY A 81 6.09 4.51 -5.18
N LYS A 82 5.82 3.77 -6.26
CA LYS A 82 4.49 3.73 -6.91
C LYS A 82 3.42 3.15 -5.98
N CYS A 83 3.78 2.16 -5.17
CA CYS A 83 2.91 1.59 -4.13
C CYS A 83 2.52 2.63 -3.05
N VAL A 84 3.43 3.54 -2.71
CA VAL A 84 3.17 4.65 -1.78
C VAL A 84 2.14 5.59 -2.42
N GLN A 85 2.35 6.00 -3.67
CA GLN A 85 1.50 6.96 -4.37
C GLN A 85 0.04 6.47 -4.54
N VAL A 86 -0.18 5.18 -4.74
CA VAL A 86 -1.54 4.64 -4.91
C VAL A 86 -2.27 4.28 -3.61
N CYS A 87 -1.58 4.28 -2.47
CA CYS A 87 -2.16 3.87 -1.19
C CYS A 87 -3.18 4.93 -0.70
N PRO A 88 -4.48 4.59 -0.60
CA PRO A 88 -5.52 5.60 -0.32
C PRO A 88 -5.60 5.99 1.15
N THR A 89 -5.24 5.08 2.06
CA THR A 89 -5.31 5.31 3.52
C THR A 89 -3.99 5.78 4.11
N GLY A 90 -2.92 5.80 3.31
CA GLY A 90 -1.56 5.99 3.81
C GLY A 90 -1.10 4.88 4.75
N ALA A 91 -1.51 3.64 4.48
CA ALA A 91 -0.90 2.46 5.07
C ALA A 91 0.55 2.29 4.62
N ILE A 92 0.89 2.69 3.39
CA ILE A 92 2.26 2.74 2.89
C ILE A 92 2.67 4.21 2.77
N VAL A 93 3.76 4.59 3.44
CA VAL A 93 4.23 5.98 3.53
C VAL A 93 5.74 6.10 3.35
N GLU A 94 6.18 7.31 3.00
CA GLU A 94 7.60 7.68 3.00
C GLU A 94 8.08 7.99 4.42
N LYS A 95 9.27 7.50 4.78
CA LYS A 95 9.90 7.79 6.08
C LYS A 95 10.14 9.29 6.22
N GLY A 96 9.83 9.82 7.40
CA GLY A 96 10.03 11.24 7.71
C GLY A 96 8.93 12.18 7.20
N LYS A 97 7.88 11.68 6.54
CA LYS A 97 6.68 12.45 6.21
C LYS A 97 5.46 11.89 6.93
N ALA A 98 4.65 12.75 7.53
CA ALA A 98 3.36 12.31 8.05
C ALA A 98 2.42 11.93 6.91
N THR A 99 1.47 11.02 7.16
CA THR A 99 0.48 10.62 6.15
C THR A 99 -0.27 11.81 5.55
N ALA A 100 -0.57 12.83 6.36
CA ALA A 100 -1.28 14.03 5.94
C ALA A 100 -0.41 15.01 5.11
N GLU A 101 0.91 14.90 5.20
CA GLU A 101 1.87 15.75 4.46
C GLU A 101 2.26 15.15 3.11
N MET A 102 1.87 13.90 2.85
CA MET A 102 2.18 13.26 1.57
C MET A 102 1.32 13.84 0.45
N GLU A 103 1.99 14.47 -0.51
CA GLU A 103 1.38 14.79 -1.80
C GLU A 103 1.20 13.52 -2.63
N LYS A 104 -0.04 13.28 -3.07
CA LYS A 104 -0.41 12.17 -3.95
C LYS A 104 -0.64 12.71 -5.35
N HIS A 105 -0.14 11.98 -6.34
CA HIS A 105 -0.39 12.25 -7.76
C HIS A 105 -1.28 11.14 -8.36
N PRO A 106 -2.62 11.30 -8.36
CA PRO A 106 -3.56 10.29 -8.86
C PRO A 106 -3.28 9.86 -10.31
N GLU A 107 -2.85 10.80 -11.14
CA GLU A 107 -2.54 10.65 -12.56
C GLU A 107 -1.21 9.93 -12.86
N LEU A 108 -0.40 9.65 -11.83
CA LEU A 108 0.91 9.02 -12.01
C LEU A 108 0.80 7.70 -12.78
N VAL A 109 -0.12 6.82 -12.38
CA VAL A 109 -0.23 5.47 -12.95
C VAL A 109 -0.74 5.51 -14.38
N THR A 110 -1.72 6.38 -14.67
CA THR A 110 -2.28 6.52 -16.03
C THR A 110 -1.22 7.07 -16.98
N THR A 111 -0.52 8.13 -16.57
CA THR A 111 0.54 8.75 -17.37
C THR A 111 1.68 7.77 -17.67
N LEU A 112 2.08 6.95 -16.70
CA LEU A 112 3.14 5.94 -16.89
C LEU A 112 2.72 4.84 -17.88
N LYS A 113 1.45 4.40 -17.82
CA LYS A 113 0.92 3.41 -18.77
C LYS A 113 0.88 3.98 -20.19
N GLU A 114 0.34 5.20 -20.35
CA GLU A 114 0.26 5.87 -21.64
C GLU A 114 1.65 6.04 -22.28
N ARG A 115 2.67 6.43 -21.51
CA ARG A 115 4.04 6.55 -22.04
C ARG A 115 4.59 5.23 -22.55
N ARG A 116 4.37 4.13 -21.82
CA ARG A 116 4.84 2.79 -22.21
C ARG A 116 4.15 2.23 -23.46
N GLU A 117 2.91 2.63 -23.72
CA GLU A 117 2.17 2.21 -24.93
C GLU A 117 2.56 3.02 -26.17
N ASN A 118 3.20 4.17 -25.99
CA ASN A 118 3.67 5.05 -27.06
C ASN A 118 5.16 4.86 -27.41
N ASP A 119 5.87 4.00 -26.67
CA ASP A 119 7.26 3.56 -26.92
C ASP A 119 7.27 2.27 -27.76
#